data_AF-A0A1W9WMH9-F1
#
_entry.id   AF-A0A1W9WMH9-F1
#
_cell.length_a   1.000
_cell.length_b   1.000
_cell.length_c   1.000
_cell.angle_alpha   90.00
_cell.angle_beta   90.00
_cell.angle_gamma   90.00
#
_symmetry.space_group_name_H-M   'P 1'
#
loop_
_entity.id
_entity.type
_entity.pdbx_description
1 polymer ?
#
loop_
_entity_poly.entity_id
_entity_poly.type
_entity_poly.pdbx_seq_one_letter_code
_entity_poly.pdbx_strand_id
1 'polypeptide(L)'
;MSGNIVAHFNPNGIPEYLKQRPQWIVWGKRTRQYKDELLKDGKLNRIPFEPRTGEVAKSNDPNSWGTISDAILAYQSAWYNGIGFMFAENDGLVGITLNHCFLVGTKTLIPEAKQIIARFDATFAEISPSGDGSGDGLHIYCFGLASHCGKSEYAPWLELYGKDITGHRSNRYFCVTGNRFSKTREITDCQASLSWLHQTFKVPATPAITSPIPATTISNDSSSCLKKDVQSPPPPFPTTVRLA
;
A
#
# COMPACT_ATOMS: atom_id res chain seq x y z
N MET A 1 13.04 -22.02 -25.06
CA MET A 1 11.94 -21.02 -25.05
C MET A 1 11.72 -20.59 -23.60
N SER A 2 12.52 -19.64 -23.13
CA SER A 2 12.37 -19.01 -21.82
C SER A 2 11.27 -17.96 -21.93
N GLY A 3 10.05 -18.34 -21.55
CA GLY A 3 8.95 -17.39 -21.42
C GLY A 3 9.25 -16.43 -20.28
N ASN A 4 9.84 -15.28 -20.61
CA ASN A 4 9.97 -14.16 -19.68
C ASN A 4 8.55 -13.80 -19.21
N ILE A 5 8.26 -14.01 -17.93
CA ILE A 5 7.00 -13.57 -17.34
C ILE A 5 7.13 -12.07 -17.12
N VAL A 6 6.98 -11.29 -18.19
CA VAL A 6 6.51 -9.92 -18.04
C VAL A 6 5.06 -10.07 -17.59
N ALA A 7 4.81 -9.82 -16.30
CA ALA A 7 3.48 -9.92 -15.73
C ALA A 7 2.55 -8.93 -16.45
N HIS A 8 1.78 -9.43 -17.43
CA HIS A 8 0.79 -8.63 -18.15
C HIS A 8 -0.32 -8.19 -17.19
N PHE A 9 -0.86 -7.00 -17.39
CA PHE A 9 -1.94 -6.49 -16.56
C PHE A 9 -3.25 -7.29 -16.75
N ASN A 10 -3.85 -7.75 -15.65
CA ASN A 10 -5.08 -8.52 -15.62
C ASN A 10 -6.13 -7.88 -14.68
N PRO A 11 -7.03 -7.01 -15.19
CA PRO A 11 -8.00 -6.30 -14.36
C PRO A 11 -9.04 -7.23 -13.68
N ASN A 12 -9.33 -8.39 -14.27
CA ASN A 12 -10.26 -9.38 -13.70
C ASN A 12 -9.66 -10.12 -12.50
N GLY A 13 -8.36 -10.01 -12.33
CA GLY A 13 -7.62 -10.59 -11.22
C GLY A 13 -7.67 -9.78 -9.93
N ILE A 14 -8.02 -8.50 -10.00
CA ILE A 14 -7.95 -7.57 -8.88
C ILE A 14 -9.13 -7.80 -7.91
N PRO A 15 -8.90 -7.80 -6.57
CA PRO A 15 -9.94 -7.83 -5.56
C PRO A 15 -10.95 -6.70 -5.71
N GLU A 16 -12.22 -7.00 -5.49
CA GLU A 16 -13.30 -6.02 -5.58
C GLU A 16 -13.11 -4.88 -4.57
N TYR A 17 -12.57 -5.19 -3.38
CA TYR A 17 -12.19 -4.20 -2.38
C TYR A 17 -11.27 -3.09 -2.95
N LEU A 18 -10.26 -3.45 -3.75
CA LEU A 18 -9.34 -2.44 -4.32
C LEU A 18 -10.03 -1.63 -5.41
N LYS A 19 -10.86 -2.26 -6.25
CA LYS A 19 -11.55 -1.59 -7.37
C LYS A 19 -12.47 -0.46 -6.93
N GLN A 20 -13.13 -0.62 -5.78
CA GLN A 20 -14.10 0.33 -5.24
C GLN A 20 -13.47 1.62 -4.66
N ARG A 21 -12.14 1.71 -4.58
CA ARG A 21 -11.45 2.84 -3.96
C ARG A 21 -10.85 3.79 -4.99
N PRO A 22 -10.93 5.12 -4.79
CA PRO A 22 -10.23 6.10 -5.60
C PRO A 22 -8.74 6.23 -5.18
N GLN A 23 -8.02 5.10 -5.18
CA GLN A 23 -6.63 4.98 -4.74
C GLN A 23 -5.69 4.55 -5.88
N TRP A 24 -6.13 4.71 -7.13
CA TRP A 24 -5.43 4.21 -8.31
C TRP A 24 -4.56 5.28 -8.96
N ILE A 25 -3.38 4.87 -9.39
CA ILE A 25 -2.42 5.68 -10.15
C ILE A 25 -1.94 4.90 -11.39
N VAL A 26 -1.27 5.59 -12.31
CA VAL A 26 -0.43 4.96 -13.33
C VAL A 26 1.04 5.23 -13.02
N TRP A 27 1.95 4.38 -13.48
CA TRP A 27 3.38 4.58 -13.23
C TRP A 27 4.26 4.36 -14.44
N GLY A 28 5.45 4.96 -14.42
CA GLY A 28 6.44 4.84 -15.48
C GLY A 28 6.00 5.51 -16.79
N LYS A 29 5.74 6.82 -16.76
CA LYS A 29 5.38 7.58 -17.97
C LYS A 29 6.55 7.61 -18.96
N ARG A 30 6.31 7.23 -20.21
CA ARG A 30 7.27 7.21 -21.34
C ARG A 30 7.21 8.54 -22.07
N THR A 31 8.23 9.40 -22.04
CA THR A 31 8.25 10.64 -22.88
C THR A 31 9.67 10.95 -23.37
N ARG A 32 9.87 12.00 -24.19
CA ARG A 32 11.23 12.49 -24.54
C ARG A 32 11.99 13.09 -23.36
N GLN A 33 11.31 13.59 -22.34
CA GLN A 33 11.89 14.07 -21.07
C GLN A 33 12.09 12.92 -20.07
N TYR A 34 11.22 11.90 -20.16
CA TYR A 34 11.25 10.65 -19.40
C TYR A 34 11.68 9.50 -20.33
N LYS A 35 12.73 9.74 -21.10
CA LYS A 35 13.18 8.90 -22.21
C LYS A 35 14.08 7.82 -21.65
N ASP A 36 13.54 6.65 -21.32
CA ASP A 36 14.29 5.45 -20.92
C ASP A 36 15.46 5.65 -19.92
N GLU A 37 15.52 6.76 -19.17
CA GLU A 37 16.36 6.91 -17.98
C GLU A 37 15.76 6.11 -16.80
N LEU A 38 15.01 5.05 -17.12
CA LEU A 38 14.36 4.14 -16.19
C LEU A 38 15.34 3.09 -15.67
N LEU A 39 16.62 3.41 -15.58
CA LEU A 39 17.68 2.55 -15.07
C LEU A 39 18.75 3.45 -14.42
N LYS A 40 18.53 3.95 -13.20
CA LYS A 40 19.67 3.90 -12.27
C LYS A 40 19.80 2.43 -11.89
N ASP A 41 20.83 1.77 -12.41
CA ASP A 41 21.18 0.38 -12.10
C ASP A 41 20.22 -0.71 -12.63
N GLY A 42 19.49 -0.47 -13.72
CA GLY A 42 18.68 -1.54 -14.34
C GLY A 42 17.24 -1.69 -13.80
N LYS A 43 16.74 -0.76 -12.98
CA LYS A 43 15.40 -0.84 -12.35
C LYS A 43 14.38 0.14 -12.95
N LEU A 44 13.25 -0.40 -13.46
CA LEU A 44 12.09 0.36 -13.97
C LEU A 44 11.78 1.62 -13.15
N ASN A 45 11.50 2.73 -13.83
CA ASN A 45 11.05 3.96 -13.22
C ASN A 45 9.63 3.78 -12.69
N ARG A 46 9.54 3.76 -11.36
CA ARG A 46 8.30 3.66 -10.58
C ARG A 46 7.80 5.03 -10.09
N ILE A 47 8.05 6.06 -10.90
CA ILE A 47 7.23 7.26 -11.12
C ILE A 47 5.71 7.16 -10.94
N PRO A 48 5.01 7.48 -9.82
CA PRO A 48 3.55 7.48 -9.84
C PRO A 48 3.00 8.78 -10.46
N PHE A 49 1.95 8.65 -11.25
CA PHE A 49 1.25 9.76 -11.91
C PHE A 49 -0.25 9.65 -11.70
N GLU A 50 -0.90 10.80 -11.54
CA GLU A 50 -2.36 10.89 -11.50
C GLU A 50 -2.92 10.46 -12.86
N PRO A 51 -3.91 9.54 -12.89
CA PRO A 51 -4.36 8.96 -14.15
C PRO A 51 -5.17 9.92 -15.04
N ARG A 52 -5.80 10.96 -14.46
CA ARG A 52 -6.63 11.91 -15.21
C ARG A 52 -5.83 13.03 -15.86
N THR A 53 -4.84 13.55 -15.13
CA THR A 53 -4.05 14.72 -15.54
C THR A 53 -2.69 14.33 -16.12
N GLY A 54 -2.16 13.17 -15.71
CA GLY A 54 -0.81 12.73 -16.05
C GLY A 54 0.30 13.49 -15.32
N GLU A 55 -0.04 14.29 -14.30
CA GLU A 55 0.86 14.93 -13.35
C GLU A 55 1.41 13.94 -12.32
N VAL A 56 2.48 14.28 -11.61
CA VAL A 56 3.06 13.40 -10.57
C VAL A 56 2.07 13.23 -9.41
N ALA A 57 1.76 11.99 -9.06
CA ALA A 57 0.91 11.68 -7.91
C ALA A 57 1.73 11.69 -6.61
N LYS A 58 1.13 12.21 -5.53
CA LYS A 58 1.75 12.24 -4.21
C LYS A 58 1.18 11.12 -3.36
N SER A 59 2.03 10.38 -2.66
CA SER A 59 1.61 9.21 -1.88
C SER A 59 0.85 9.53 -0.59
N ASN A 60 0.67 10.81 -0.28
CA ASN A 60 -0.07 11.30 0.89
C ASN A 60 -1.20 12.28 0.53
N ASP A 61 -1.51 12.46 -0.77
CA ASP A 61 -2.57 13.36 -1.24
C ASP A 61 -3.59 12.59 -2.08
N PRO A 62 -4.75 12.21 -1.50
CA PRO A 62 -5.79 11.47 -2.19
C PRO A 62 -6.36 12.17 -3.43
N ASN A 63 -6.24 13.50 -3.53
CA ASN A 63 -6.71 14.24 -4.70
C ASN A 63 -5.85 13.98 -5.94
N SER A 64 -4.61 13.52 -5.73
CA SER A 64 -3.70 13.13 -6.82
C SER A 64 -3.89 11.67 -7.28
N TRP A 65 -4.90 10.96 -6.78
CA TRP A 65 -5.24 9.58 -7.15
C TRP A 65 -6.58 9.53 -7.88
N GLY A 66 -6.83 8.45 -8.62
CA GLY A 66 -8.04 8.26 -9.39
C GLY A 66 -8.77 6.95 -9.10
N THR A 67 -9.82 6.73 -9.88
CA THR A 67 -10.56 5.46 -9.89
C THR A 67 -9.80 4.41 -10.69
N ILE A 68 -10.17 3.13 -10.54
CA ILE A 68 -9.59 2.07 -11.38
C ILE A 68 -9.88 2.32 -12.86
N SER A 69 -11.06 2.85 -13.19
CA SER A 69 -11.44 3.20 -14.55
C SER A 69 -10.52 4.26 -15.14
N ASP A 70 -10.20 5.32 -14.38
CA ASP A 70 -9.24 6.35 -14.79
C ASP A 70 -7.87 5.71 -15.09
N ALA A 71 -7.39 4.85 -14.19
CA ALA A 71 -6.08 4.23 -14.32
C ALA A 71 -6.00 3.24 -15.49
N ILE A 72 -7.05 2.45 -15.74
CA ILE A 72 -7.13 1.55 -16.90
C ILE A 72 -7.14 2.37 -18.20
N LEU A 73 -7.95 3.42 -18.28
CA LEU A 73 -8.02 4.29 -19.45
C LEU A 73 -6.65 4.93 -19.75
N ALA A 74 -6.00 5.46 -18.72
CA ALA A 74 -4.65 6.03 -18.84
C ALA A 74 -3.62 4.97 -19.26
N TYR A 75 -3.66 3.76 -18.69
CA TYR A 75 -2.76 2.66 -19.07
C TYR A 75 -2.93 2.24 -20.54
N GLN A 76 -4.17 2.19 -21.04
CA GLN A 76 -4.49 1.83 -22.43
C GLN A 76 -3.90 2.79 -23.48
N SER A 77 -3.53 4.02 -23.07
CA SER A 77 -2.82 4.96 -23.94
C SER A 77 -1.41 4.49 -24.34
N ALA A 78 -0.86 3.46 -23.68
CA ALA A 78 0.49 2.92 -23.84
C ALA A 78 1.63 3.89 -23.46
N TRP A 79 1.31 5.03 -22.85
CA TRP A 79 2.26 5.99 -22.30
C TRP A 79 2.83 5.59 -20.94
N TYR A 80 2.29 4.56 -20.29
CA TYR A 80 2.67 4.17 -18.93
C TYR A 80 3.10 2.69 -18.87
N ASN A 81 4.02 2.37 -17.97
CA ASN A 81 4.47 0.99 -17.75
C ASN A 81 3.42 0.12 -17.05
N GLY A 82 2.57 0.69 -16.20
CA GLY A 82 1.55 -0.05 -15.49
C GLY A 82 0.64 0.82 -14.63
N ILE A 83 -0.25 0.16 -13.89
CA ILE A 83 -1.09 0.79 -12.87
C ILE A 83 -0.57 0.48 -11.47
N GLY A 84 -0.97 1.28 -10.49
CA GLY A 84 -0.62 1.07 -9.10
C GLY A 84 -1.73 1.48 -8.15
N PHE A 85 -1.59 1.05 -6.90
CA PHE A 85 -2.54 1.28 -5.82
C PHE A 85 -1.83 1.87 -4.61
N MET A 86 -2.30 3.03 -4.15
CA MET A 86 -1.76 3.75 -3.00
C MET A 86 -2.30 3.19 -1.69
N PHE A 87 -1.45 3.10 -0.65
CA PHE A 87 -1.91 2.80 0.71
C PHE A 87 -2.34 4.10 1.40
N ALA A 88 -3.63 4.19 1.74
CA ALA A 88 -4.20 5.35 2.39
C ALA A 88 -4.04 5.26 3.92
N GLU A 89 -4.20 6.39 4.61
CA GLU A 89 -4.07 6.42 6.07
C GLU A 89 -5.10 5.56 6.81
N ASN A 90 -6.30 5.42 6.24
CA ASN A 90 -7.47 4.85 6.92
C ASN A 90 -8.09 3.67 6.15
N ASP A 91 -7.33 3.01 5.27
CA ASP A 91 -7.85 1.84 4.52
C ASP A 91 -7.63 0.50 5.23
N GLY A 92 -6.91 0.50 6.36
CA GLY A 92 -6.61 -0.69 7.16
C GLY A 92 -5.78 -1.74 6.42
N LEU A 93 -5.22 -1.40 5.25
CA LEU A 93 -4.45 -2.33 4.44
C LEU A 93 -3.00 -2.41 4.91
N VAL A 94 -2.51 -3.65 4.94
CA VAL A 94 -1.09 -3.96 4.98
C VAL A 94 -0.70 -4.64 3.67
N GLY A 95 0.26 -4.04 2.99
CA GLY A 95 0.94 -4.63 1.83
C GLY A 95 2.22 -5.33 2.27
N ILE A 96 2.45 -6.54 1.77
CA ILE A 96 3.68 -7.30 2.02
C ILE A 96 4.31 -7.63 0.68
N THR A 97 5.57 -7.22 0.50
CA THR A 97 6.36 -7.54 -0.70
C THR A 97 7.38 -8.62 -0.37
N LEU A 98 7.40 -9.68 -1.18
CA LEU A 98 8.44 -10.71 -1.19
C LEU A 98 9.22 -10.58 -2.51
N ASN A 99 10.43 -10.03 -2.47
CA ASN A 99 11.28 -9.85 -3.66
C ASN A 99 12.12 -11.11 -3.92
N HIS A 100 12.33 -11.49 -5.19
CA HIS A 100 13.17 -12.65 -5.57
C HIS A 100 12.84 -13.93 -4.79
N CYS A 101 11.54 -14.19 -4.57
CA CYS A 101 11.05 -15.23 -3.67
C CYS A 101 10.94 -16.62 -4.32
N PHE A 102 11.37 -16.75 -5.58
CA PHE A 102 11.45 -18.01 -6.31
C PHE A 102 12.91 -18.46 -6.46
N LEU A 103 13.13 -19.77 -6.45
CA LEU A 103 14.42 -20.35 -6.81
C LEU A 103 14.76 -20.03 -8.27
N VAL A 104 15.97 -19.54 -8.50
CA VAL A 104 16.44 -19.07 -9.82
C VAL A 104 16.23 -20.13 -10.90
N GLY A 105 15.62 -19.71 -12.02
CA GLY A 105 15.33 -20.59 -13.15
C GLY A 105 14.16 -21.54 -12.93
N THR A 106 13.43 -21.42 -11.82
CA THR A 106 12.26 -22.25 -11.50
C THR A 106 11.01 -21.40 -11.20
N LYS A 107 9.88 -22.07 -10.96
CA LYS A 107 8.65 -21.46 -10.42
C LYS A 107 8.37 -21.91 -8.99
N THR A 108 9.41 -22.37 -8.29
CA THR A 108 9.30 -22.91 -6.94
C THR A 108 9.71 -21.84 -5.94
N LEU A 109 8.86 -21.59 -4.94
CA LEU A 109 9.17 -20.66 -3.85
C LEU A 109 10.37 -21.14 -3.02
N ILE A 110 11.17 -20.20 -2.53
CA ILE A 110 12.13 -20.47 -1.46
C ILE A 110 11.39 -20.91 -0.18
N PRO A 111 12.00 -21.73 0.70
CA PRO A 111 11.31 -22.30 1.87
C PRO A 111 10.62 -21.26 2.76
N GLU A 112 11.26 -20.12 3.01
CA GLU A 112 10.76 -19.03 3.84
C GLU A 112 9.55 -18.35 3.19
N ALA A 113 9.62 -18.05 1.89
CA ALA A 113 8.50 -17.47 1.15
C ALA A 113 7.32 -18.44 1.09
N LYS A 114 7.57 -19.76 0.95
CA LYS A 114 6.53 -20.79 1.00
C LYS A 114 5.80 -20.80 2.35
N GLN A 115 6.53 -20.64 3.46
CA GLN A 115 5.94 -20.56 4.80
C GLN A 115 5.08 -19.30 4.96
N ILE A 116 5.56 -18.14 4.49
CA ILE A 116 4.77 -16.90 4.51
C ILE A 116 3.50 -17.08 3.69
N ILE A 117 3.59 -17.53 2.44
CA ILE A 117 2.41 -17.74 1.59
C ILE A 117 1.41 -18.70 2.24
N ALA A 118 1.87 -19.78 2.87
CA ALA A 118 0.99 -20.71 3.56
C ALA A 118 0.26 -20.07 4.76
N ARG A 119 0.86 -19.08 5.42
CA ARG A 119 0.26 -18.34 6.55
C ARG A 119 -0.70 -17.24 6.10
N PHE A 120 -0.57 -16.78 4.87
CA PHE A 120 -1.42 -15.75 4.25
C PHE A 120 -2.29 -16.34 3.13
N ASP A 121 -2.56 -17.65 3.16
CA ASP A 121 -3.33 -18.34 2.11
C ASP A 121 -4.81 -17.91 2.06
N ALA A 122 -5.33 -17.43 3.19
CA ALA A 122 -6.67 -16.91 3.35
C ALA A 122 -6.90 -15.54 2.71
N THR A 123 -5.86 -14.84 2.24
CA THR A 123 -5.98 -13.49 1.64
C THR A 123 -5.44 -13.44 0.21
N PHE A 124 -5.58 -12.27 -0.42
CA PHE A 124 -5.13 -12.02 -1.78
C PHE A 124 -3.61 -11.88 -1.89
N ALA A 125 -3.04 -12.58 -2.89
CA ALA A 125 -1.67 -12.38 -3.34
C ALA A 125 -1.59 -12.39 -4.87
N GLU A 126 -0.68 -11.60 -5.43
CA GLU A 126 -0.40 -11.51 -6.87
C GLU A 126 1.10 -11.61 -7.15
N ILE A 127 1.44 -12.01 -8.38
CA ILE A 127 2.79 -11.85 -8.93
C ILE A 127 3.08 -10.35 -9.04
N SER A 128 4.12 -9.87 -8.37
CA SER A 128 4.54 -8.47 -8.49
C SER A 128 5.26 -8.23 -9.81
N PRO A 129 5.22 -7.01 -10.37
CA PRO A 129 6.00 -6.71 -11.56
C PRO A 129 7.47 -6.60 -11.16
N SER A 130 8.35 -7.36 -11.82
CA SER A 130 9.79 -7.23 -11.60
C SER A 130 10.39 -6.13 -12.49
N GLY A 131 11.47 -5.49 -12.02
CA GLY A 131 12.16 -4.44 -12.76
C GLY A 131 12.90 -4.93 -14.01
N ASP A 132 13.24 -6.22 -14.04
CA ASP A 132 14.00 -6.91 -15.08
C ASP A 132 13.14 -7.86 -15.95
N GLY A 133 11.84 -7.94 -15.67
CA GLY A 133 10.90 -8.84 -16.36
C GLY A 133 10.99 -10.32 -15.96
N SER A 134 11.77 -10.70 -14.93
CA SER A 134 11.80 -12.04 -14.34
C SER A 134 10.47 -12.50 -13.71
N GLY A 135 9.64 -11.58 -13.19
CA GLY A 135 8.40 -11.89 -12.48
C GLY A 135 8.61 -12.69 -11.19
N ASP A 136 9.70 -12.43 -10.46
CA ASP A 136 10.15 -13.25 -9.33
C ASP A 136 9.73 -12.76 -7.93
N GLY A 137 8.78 -11.83 -7.87
CA GLY A 137 8.25 -11.29 -6.62
C GLY A 137 6.76 -11.56 -6.42
N LEU A 138 6.33 -11.43 -5.17
CA LEU A 138 4.93 -11.49 -4.78
C LEU A 138 4.52 -10.25 -4.00
N HIS A 139 3.30 -9.79 -4.23
CA HIS A 139 2.60 -8.87 -3.33
C HIS A 139 1.48 -9.62 -2.62
N ILE A 140 1.36 -9.44 -1.30
CA ILE A 140 0.26 -9.92 -0.48
C ILE A 140 -0.46 -8.68 0.07
N TYR A 141 -1.79 -8.71 0.08
CA TYR A 141 -2.63 -7.66 0.64
C TYR A 141 -3.47 -8.28 1.75
N CYS A 142 -3.56 -7.64 2.91
CA CYS A 142 -4.39 -8.09 4.03
C CYS A 142 -4.91 -6.92 4.86
N PHE A 143 -5.94 -7.17 5.66
CA PHE A 143 -6.29 -6.30 6.77
C PHE A 143 -5.53 -6.68 8.03
N GLY A 144 -5.22 -5.66 8.83
CA GLY A 144 -4.59 -5.78 10.14
C GLY A 144 -3.74 -4.57 10.45
N LEU A 145 -3.02 -4.64 11.56
CA LEU A 145 -2.10 -3.61 12.03
C LEU A 145 -0.70 -4.21 12.13
N ALA A 146 0.20 -3.74 11.27
CA ALA A 146 1.61 -4.11 11.33
C ALA A 146 2.28 -3.47 12.55
N SER A 147 3.16 -4.21 13.23
CA SER A 147 3.98 -3.64 14.30
C SER A 147 5.01 -2.63 13.78
N HIS A 148 5.38 -2.75 12.50
CA HIS A 148 6.32 -1.88 11.82
C HIS A 148 6.13 -1.99 10.29
N CYS A 149 6.13 -0.86 9.59
CA CYS A 149 6.22 -0.83 8.13
C CYS A 149 7.63 -0.43 7.69
N GLY A 150 8.18 -1.21 6.76
CA GLY A 150 9.54 -1.06 6.30
C GLY A 150 10.16 -2.40 5.94
N LYS A 151 11.42 -2.34 5.52
CA LYS A 151 12.21 -3.50 5.14
C LYS A 151 12.61 -4.29 6.38
N SER A 152 12.51 -5.61 6.36
CA SER A 152 13.04 -6.43 7.44
C SER A 152 14.57 -6.32 7.48
N GLU A 153 15.12 -6.12 8.69
CA GLU A 153 16.57 -6.11 8.92
C GLU A 153 17.21 -7.49 8.69
N TYR A 154 16.48 -8.56 9.01
CA TYR A 154 16.96 -9.93 8.93
C TYR A 154 16.59 -10.64 7.63
N ALA A 155 15.58 -10.14 6.92
CA ALA A 155 15.15 -10.63 5.62
C ALA A 155 14.96 -9.47 4.63
N PRO A 156 16.05 -8.96 4.00
CA PRO A 156 15.99 -7.83 3.08
C PRO A 156 15.07 -8.01 1.86
N TRP A 157 14.62 -9.23 1.59
CA TRP A 157 13.67 -9.55 0.53
C TRP A 157 12.21 -9.39 0.97
N LEU A 158 11.95 -9.18 2.27
CA LEU A 158 10.63 -8.95 2.87
C LEU A 158 10.47 -7.48 3.28
N GLU A 159 9.38 -6.86 2.85
CA GLU A 159 9.05 -5.47 3.18
C GLU A 159 7.55 -5.29 3.41
N LEU A 160 7.19 -4.50 4.42
CA LEU A 160 5.80 -4.20 4.79
C LEU A 160 5.46 -2.73 4.51
N TYR A 161 4.23 -2.48 4.10
CA TYR A 161 3.70 -1.18 3.72
C TYR A 161 2.31 -0.97 4.31
N GLY A 162 1.95 0.28 4.61
CA GLY A 162 0.69 0.63 5.26
C GLY A 162 0.93 1.64 6.38
N LYS A 163 0.03 1.63 7.37
CA LYS A 163 0.18 2.34 8.64
C LYS A 163 0.53 1.32 9.72
N ASP A 164 1.61 1.56 10.46
CA ASP A 164 2.00 0.70 11.57
C ASP A 164 1.43 1.18 12.92
N ILE A 165 1.65 0.39 13.98
CA ILE A 165 1.16 0.67 15.34
C ILE A 165 1.68 1.99 15.93
N THR A 166 2.77 2.56 15.41
CA THR A 166 3.29 3.87 15.84
C THR A 166 2.59 5.04 15.15
N GLY A 167 1.73 4.75 14.17
CA GLY A 167 1.10 5.72 13.29
C GLY A 167 1.98 6.15 12.13
N HIS A 168 3.20 5.60 12.01
CA HIS A 168 4.05 5.83 10.85
C HIS A 168 3.45 5.18 9.61
N ARG A 169 3.52 5.91 8.49
CA ARG A 169 3.03 5.44 7.19
C ARG A 169 4.18 5.33 6.21
N SER A 170 4.19 4.24 5.45
CA SER A 170 5.21 4.05 4.41
C SER A 170 5.15 5.12 3.31
N ASN A 171 3.99 5.75 3.05
CA ASN A 171 3.76 6.71 1.96
C ASN A 171 4.25 6.14 0.61
N ARG A 172 3.80 4.94 0.29
CA ARG A 172 4.16 4.15 -0.91
C ARG A 172 2.91 3.58 -1.58
N TYR A 173 3.14 2.97 -2.73
CA TYR A 173 2.11 2.31 -3.53
C TYR A 173 2.63 0.96 -4.00
N PHE A 174 1.72 0.05 -4.34
CA PHE A 174 2.05 -1.18 -5.05
C PHE A 174 1.80 -1.01 -6.53
N CYS A 175 2.77 -1.43 -7.35
CA CYS A 175 2.50 -1.70 -8.76
C CYS A 175 1.61 -2.96 -8.83
N VAL A 176 0.44 -2.83 -9.46
CA VAL A 176 -0.58 -3.89 -9.48
C VAL A 176 -0.53 -4.62 -10.82
N THR A 177 -0.59 -5.94 -10.78
CA THR A 177 -0.67 -6.77 -11.99
C THR A 177 -2.02 -7.44 -12.15
N GLY A 178 -2.69 -7.76 -11.04
CA GLY A 178 -3.87 -8.63 -11.01
C GLY A 178 -3.55 -10.09 -11.33
N ASN A 179 -2.27 -10.47 -11.51
CA ASN A 179 -1.90 -11.85 -11.77
C ASN A 179 -1.91 -12.63 -10.46
N ARG A 180 -3.10 -13.12 -10.07
CA ARG A 180 -3.28 -13.89 -8.84
C ARG A 180 -2.28 -15.02 -8.72
N PHE A 181 -1.69 -15.07 -7.53
CA PHE A 181 -0.91 -16.19 -7.03
C PHE A 181 -1.71 -16.99 -5.98
N SER A 182 -2.55 -16.30 -5.19
CA SER A 182 -3.44 -16.92 -4.21
C SER A 182 -4.65 -17.60 -4.87
N LYS A 183 -5.25 -18.55 -4.14
CA LYS A 183 -6.57 -19.10 -4.47
C LYS A 183 -7.70 -18.13 -4.10
N THR A 184 -7.51 -17.39 -3.02
CA THR A 184 -8.45 -16.38 -2.52
C THR A 184 -8.48 -15.17 -3.44
N ARG A 185 -9.69 -14.69 -3.74
CA ARG A 185 -9.92 -13.53 -4.63
C ARG A 185 -9.98 -12.20 -3.89
N GLU A 186 -10.34 -12.22 -2.61
CA GLU A 186 -10.54 -11.03 -1.80
C GLU A 186 -9.48 -10.89 -0.70
N ILE A 187 -9.43 -9.69 -0.14
CA ILE A 187 -8.56 -9.33 0.97
C ILE A 187 -9.27 -9.66 2.28
N THR A 188 -8.57 -10.34 3.19
CA THR A 188 -9.11 -10.74 4.50
C THR A 188 -8.27 -10.20 5.65
N ASP A 189 -8.84 -10.21 6.86
CA ASP A 189 -8.07 -10.00 8.07
C ASP A 189 -7.02 -11.10 8.23
N CYS A 190 -5.78 -10.68 8.56
CA CYS A 190 -4.64 -11.56 8.77
C CYS A 190 -3.85 -11.17 10.02
N GLN A 191 -4.48 -10.60 11.06
CA GLN A 191 -3.74 -10.08 12.21
C GLN A 191 -2.85 -11.13 12.88
N ALA A 192 -3.34 -12.37 13.02
CA ALA A 192 -2.56 -13.47 13.58
C ALA A 192 -1.30 -13.80 12.73
N SER A 193 -1.44 -13.75 11.40
CA SER A 193 -0.34 -14.00 10.45
C SER A 193 0.66 -12.84 10.44
N LEU A 194 0.20 -11.59 10.56
CA LEU A 194 1.08 -10.42 10.75
C LEU A 194 1.88 -10.52 12.04
N SER A 195 1.24 -10.86 13.16
CA SER A 195 1.92 -11.04 14.45
C SER A 195 3.00 -12.13 14.36
N TRP A 196 2.68 -13.26 13.73
CA TRP A 196 3.67 -14.33 13.49
C TRP A 196 4.82 -13.86 12.59
N LEU A 197 4.54 -13.12 11.52
CA LEU A 197 5.55 -12.61 10.59
C LEU A 197 6.53 -11.68 11.30
N HIS A 198 6.02 -10.74 12.11
CA HIS A 198 6.85 -9.82 12.90
C HIS A 198 7.74 -10.56 13.90
N GLN A 199 7.21 -11.55 14.62
CA GLN A 199 7.96 -12.36 15.57
C GLN A 199 9.06 -13.19 14.87
N THR A 200 8.74 -13.79 13.72
CA THR A 200 9.63 -14.72 13.01
C THR A 200 10.80 -13.99 12.35
N PHE A 201 10.52 -12.89 11.65
CA PHE A 201 11.53 -12.15 10.89
C PHE A 201 12.10 -10.96 11.67
N LYS A 202 11.82 -10.90 12.99
CA LYS A 202 12.25 -9.86 13.93
C LYS A 202 12.17 -8.47 13.32
N VAL A 203 11.05 -8.19 12.65
CA VAL A 203 10.76 -6.82 12.24
C VAL A 203 10.49 -6.07 13.54
N PRO A 204 11.34 -5.11 13.94
CA PRO A 204 11.34 -4.59 15.30
C PRO A 204 9.95 -4.09 15.66
N ALA A 205 9.30 -4.75 16.63
CA ALA A 205 8.12 -4.20 17.26
C ALA A 205 8.60 -3.02 18.10
N THR A 206 8.16 -1.81 17.78
CA THR A 206 8.28 -0.72 18.75
C THR A 206 7.44 -1.11 19.96
N PRO A 207 7.98 -1.07 21.20
CA PRO A 207 7.21 -1.45 22.37
C PRO A 207 5.96 -0.58 22.48
N ALA A 208 4.80 -1.23 22.63
CA ALA A 208 3.53 -0.55 22.86
C ALA A 208 3.64 0.29 24.13
N ILE A 209 3.29 1.57 24.03
CA ILE A 209 3.13 2.43 25.21
C ILE A 209 1.87 1.95 25.94
N THR A 210 2.03 1.04 26.90
CA THR A 210 1.03 0.81 27.94
C THR A 210 1.13 1.93 28.96
N SER A 211 0.38 3.03 28.76
CA SER A 211 0.11 3.95 29.86
C SER A 211 -1.04 3.39 30.70
N PRO A 212 -0.84 3.15 32.01
CA PRO A 212 -1.93 2.78 32.90
C PRO A 212 -2.86 4.00 33.09
N ILE A 213 -4.16 3.75 33.04
CA ILE A 213 -5.21 4.69 33.44
C ILE A 213 -4.98 5.02 34.93
N PRO A 214 -4.83 6.30 35.34
CA PRO A 214 -4.79 6.63 36.76
C PRO A 214 -6.19 6.44 37.34
N ALA A 215 -6.28 5.60 38.36
CA ALA A 215 -7.46 5.47 39.20
C ALA A 215 -7.80 6.83 39.84
N THR A 216 -9.10 7.13 39.83
CA THR A 216 -9.70 8.28 40.50
C THR A 216 -9.43 8.25 42.00
N THR A 217 -8.75 9.28 42.52
CA THR A 217 -8.78 9.59 43.96
C THR A 217 -9.47 10.93 44.15
N ILE A 218 -10.63 10.89 44.79
CA ILE A 218 -11.34 12.06 45.31
C ILE A 218 -10.50 12.60 46.49
N SER A 219 -10.12 13.88 46.42
CA SER A 219 -9.78 14.66 47.62
C SER A 219 -10.21 16.11 47.40
N ASN A 220 -11.12 16.55 48.25
CA ASN A 220 -11.50 17.95 48.42
C ASN A 220 -10.30 18.76 48.91
N ASP A 221 -10.01 19.90 48.27
CA ASP A 221 -9.91 21.16 49.00
C ASP A 221 -9.99 22.39 48.07
N SER A 222 -10.26 23.52 48.70
CA SER A 222 -10.98 24.68 48.21
C SER A 222 -10.06 25.80 47.68
N SER A 223 -10.67 26.78 47.01
CA SER A 223 -10.25 28.20 46.81
C SER A 223 -9.75 28.67 45.43
N SER A 224 -10.69 29.36 44.75
CA SER A 224 -10.57 30.64 44.03
C SER A 224 -9.54 30.84 42.90
N CYS A 225 -10.01 31.09 41.67
CA CYS A 225 -10.21 32.45 41.13
C CYS A 225 -10.61 32.44 39.63
N LEU A 226 -11.42 33.45 39.29
CA LEU A 226 -12.06 33.82 38.01
C LEU A 226 -11.00 34.02 36.88
N LYS A 227 -11.26 33.90 35.57
CA LYS A 227 -12.27 34.60 34.74
C LYS A 227 -12.46 33.93 33.37
N LYS A 228 -13.62 34.24 32.79
CA LYS A 228 -14.11 34.00 31.43
C LYS A 228 -13.18 34.56 30.34
N ASP A 229 -13.19 33.94 29.16
CA ASP A 229 -13.64 34.63 27.93
C ASP A 229 -14.08 33.65 26.83
N VAL A 230 -15.12 34.09 26.11
CA VAL A 230 -15.93 33.42 25.10
C VAL A 230 -15.78 34.19 23.79
N GLN A 231 -15.56 33.49 22.66
CA GLN A 231 -16.06 33.78 21.29
C GLN A 231 -15.19 33.03 20.26
N SER A 232 -15.66 32.45 19.15
CA SER A 232 -16.97 32.43 18.45
C SER A 232 -16.89 31.35 17.32
N PRO A 233 -18.02 30.80 16.83
CA PRO A 233 -18.02 29.77 15.78
C PRO A 233 -17.87 30.35 14.34
N PRO A 234 -17.47 29.52 13.35
CA PRO A 234 -17.17 29.96 11.98
C PRO A 234 -18.43 30.29 11.14
N PRO A 235 -18.29 31.08 10.05
CA PRO A 235 -19.42 31.58 9.25
C PRO A 235 -20.04 30.52 8.32
N PRO A 236 -21.31 30.70 7.89
CA PRO A 236 -22.02 29.76 7.02
C PRO A 236 -21.72 29.97 5.52
N PHE A 237 -21.85 28.87 4.76
CA PHE A 237 -21.76 28.81 3.30
C PHE A 237 -22.90 29.57 2.60
N PRO A 238 -22.67 30.24 1.46
CA PRO A 238 -23.75 30.80 0.65
C PRO A 238 -24.46 29.72 -0.17
N THR A 239 -25.79 29.81 -0.19
CA THR A 239 -26.72 28.95 -0.93
C THR A 239 -27.29 29.73 -2.13
N THR A 240 -27.31 29.06 -3.29
CA THR A 240 -28.16 29.27 -4.49
C THR A 240 -27.96 30.50 -5.38
N VAL A 241 -27.70 30.25 -6.67
CA VAL A 241 -28.51 30.81 -7.77
C VAL A 241 -28.77 29.71 -8.82
N ARG A 242 -30.05 29.52 -9.16
CA ARG A 242 -30.55 28.78 -10.33
C ARG A 242 -30.70 29.75 -11.51
N LEU A 243 -30.46 29.22 -12.72
CA LEU A 243 -31.09 29.53 -14.03
C LEU A 243 -31.02 30.98 -14.57
N ALA A 244 -30.27 31.14 -15.66
CA ALA A 244 -30.79 31.33 -17.01
C ALA A 244 -29.84 30.68 -18.01
#